data_AF-S4PAS6-F1
#
_entry.id   AF-S4PAS6-F1
#
_cell.length_a   1.000
_cell.length_b   1.000
_cell.length_c   1.000
_cell.angle_alpha   90.00
_cell.angle_beta   90.00
_cell.angle_gamma   90.00
#
_symmetry.space_group_name_H-M   'P 1'
#
loop_
_entity.id
_entity.type
_entity.pdbx_description
1 polymer ?
#
loop_
_entity_poly.entity_id
_entity_poly.type
_entity_poly.pdbx_seq_one_letter_code
_entity_poly.pdbx_strand_id
1 'polypeptide(L)'
;MAAIHSMDVPLSKEPNWLWKTMGKWMKTARDERLAPNAVGKTAEEQNVIKELKLIDFEKEIEWLKKFVSSVDSPVVFCHNDLQEGNILLLEDEIQPTEDDDYAQYDPKNSKYVLTQFDDQNTSDSIISQISDTGEPRLVLIDFEYCAYNHRGFDIANHFQEWAYDYTNPKHPFYYEYVDSQ
;
A
#
# COMPACT_ATOMS: atom_id res chain seq x y z
N MET A 1 7.39 -3.86 -5.17
CA MET A 1 6.68 -5.09 -4.72
C MET A 1 7.58 -6.35 -4.72
N ALA A 2 8.16 -6.78 -5.85
CA ALA A 2 8.97 -8.02 -5.90
C ALA A 2 10.15 -8.07 -4.91
N ALA A 3 10.81 -6.92 -4.68
CA ALA A 3 11.86 -6.79 -3.66
C ALA A 3 11.33 -7.11 -2.24
N ILE A 4 10.15 -6.59 -1.87
CA ILE A 4 9.48 -6.90 -0.59
C ILE A 4 9.16 -8.39 -0.49
N HIS A 5 8.58 -8.98 -1.54
CA HIS A 5 8.24 -10.40 -1.56
C HIS A 5 9.45 -11.34 -1.45
N SER A 6 10.65 -10.82 -1.70
CA SER A 6 11.92 -11.56 -1.60
C SER A 6 12.61 -11.40 -0.24
N MET A 7 12.06 -10.56 0.67
CA MET A 7 12.64 -10.33 1.98
C MET A 7 12.47 -11.55 2.90
N ASP A 8 13.52 -11.87 3.64
CA ASP A 8 13.49 -12.85 4.72
C ASP A 8 13.47 -12.15 6.08
N VAL A 9 12.27 -11.91 6.60
CA VAL A 9 12.06 -11.17 7.86
C VAL A 9 11.82 -12.16 9.00
N PRO A 10 12.41 -11.97 10.20
CA PRO A 10 12.30 -12.90 11.33
C PRO A 10 10.92 -12.83 12.04
N LEU A 11 9.86 -13.11 11.29
CA LEU A 11 8.46 -13.17 11.71
C LEU A 11 7.89 -14.56 11.42
N SER A 12 6.67 -14.82 11.94
CA SER A 12 5.95 -16.05 11.62
C SER A 12 5.72 -16.15 10.11
N LYS A 13 6.11 -17.28 9.51
CA LYS A 13 5.95 -17.56 8.07
C LYS A 13 4.57 -18.09 7.71
N GLU A 14 3.74 -18.36 8.72
CA GLU A 14 2.37 -18.83 8.52
C GLU A 14 1.44 -17.67 8.15
N PRO A 15 0.62 -17.76 7.09
CA PRO A 15 -0.26 -16.69 6.61
C PRO A 15 -1.52 -16.53 7.48
N ASN A 16 -1.34 -16.48 8.80
CA ASN A 16 -2.41 -16.42 9.79
C ASN A 16 -2.72 -15.00 10.26
N TRP A 17 -1.88 -14.03 9.92
CA TRP A 17 -2.05 -12.64 10.37
C TRP A 17 -3.40 -12.07 9.93
N LEU A 18 -3.73 -12.17 8.64
CA LEU A 18 -4.98 -11.67 8.06
C LEU A 18 -6.21 -12.23 8.80
N TRP A 19 -6.28 -13.55 9.00
CA TRP A 19 -7.41 -14.20 9.67
C TRP A 19 -7.51 -13.82 11.15
N LYS A 20 -6.38 -13.67 11.86
CA LYS A 20 -6.36 -13.22 13.25
C LYS A 20 -6.83 -11.77 13.37
N THR A 21 -6.41 -10.92 12.45
CA THR A 21 -6.79 -9.50 12.40
C THR A 21 -8.28 -9.35 12.11
N MET A 22 -8.80 -10.01 11.06
CA MET A 22 -10.24 -10.02 10.76
C MET A 22 -11.06 -10.57 11.92
N GLY A 23 -10.62 -11.64 12.59
CA GLY A 23 -11.32 -12.16 13.76
C GLY A 23 -11.41 -11.15 14.93
N LYS A 24 -10.34 -10.38 15.16
CA LYS A 24 -10.36 -9.30 16.17
C LYS A 24 -11.29 -8.17 15.78
N TRP A 25 -11.19 -7.68 14.54
CA TRP A 25 -12.03 -6.58 14.05
C TRP A 25 -13.51 -6.97 13.99
N MET A 26 -13.81 -8.20 13.57
CA MET A 26 -15.17 -8.71 13.55
C MET A 26 -15.77 -8.76 14.95
N LYS A 27 -14.99 -9.15 15.96
CA LYS A 27 -15.43 -9.09 17.35
C LYS A 27 -15.80 -7.66 17.76
N THR A 28 -14.94 -6.68 17.48
CA THR A 28 -15.23 -5.26 17.77
C THR A 28 -16.47 -4.76 17.02
N ALA A 29 -16.56 -5.07 15.72
CA ALA A 29 -17.71 -4.68 14.89
C ALA A 29 -19.01 -5.27 15.43
N ARG A 30 -19.00 -6.54 15.85
CA ARG A 30 -20.15 -7.22 16.46
C ARG A 30 -20.58 -6.57 17.77
N ASP A 31 -19.62 -6.28 18.65
CA ASP A 31 -19.88 -5.75 19.98
C ASP A 31 -20.33 -4.27 19.95
N GLU A 32 -19.90 -3.50 18.95
CA GLU A 32 -20.16 -2.06 18.87
C GLU A 32 -21.19 -1.65 17.80
N ARG A 33 -20.94 -2.03 16.53
CA ARG A 33 -21.68 -1.49 15.37
C ARG A 33 -22.81 -2.38 14.91
N LEU A 34 -22.67 -3.69 15.08
CA LEU A 34 -23.70 -4.67 14.73
C LEU A 34 -24.49 -5.17 15.95
N ALA A 35 -24.21 -4.64 17.14
CA ALA A 35 -24.97 -4.93 18.34
C ALA A 35 -26.47 -4.62 18.13
N PRO A 36 -27.40 -5.37 18.76
CA PRO A 36 -28.84 -5.18 18.57
C PRO A 36 -29.31 -3.74 18.80
N ASN A 37 -28.70 -3.05 19.76
CA ASN A 37 -28.98 -1.68 20.16
C ASN A 37 -28.04 -0.62 19.54
N ALA A 38 -27.20 -0.99 18.56
CA ALA A 38 -26.33 -0.03 17.88
C ALA A 38 -27.15 1.01 17.11
N VAL A 39 -26.85 2.29 17.34
CA VAL A 39 -27.49 3.45 16.70
C VAL A 39 -26.44 4.26 15.96
N GLY A 40 -26.71 4.60 14.69
CA GLY A 40 -25.85 5.48 13.90
C GLY A 40 -25.90 6.92 14.42
N LYS A 41 -24.78 7.65 14.33
CA LYS A 41 -24.71 9.06 14.71
C LYS A 41 -25.46 9.95 13.71
N THR A 42 -25.57 9.50 12.46
CA THR A 42 -26.34 10.15 11.39
C THR A 42 -27.36 9.19 10.79
N ALA A 43 -28.32 9.73 10.03
CA ALA A 43 -29.29 8.90 9.29
C ALA A 43 -28.60 8.00 8.26
N GLU A 44 -27.52 8.50 7.64
CA GLU A 44 -26.69 7.76 6.69
C GLU A 44 -25.97 6.59 7.37
N GLU A 45 -25.26 6.84 8.48
CA GLU A 45 -24.59 5.79 9.26
C GLU A 45 -25.60 4.75 9.77
N GLN A 46 -26.80 5.20 10.16
CA GLN A 46 -27.88 4.30 10.58
C GLN A 46 -28.36 3.39 9.45
N ASN A 47 -28.37 3.86 8.20
CA ASN A 47 -28.72 3.04 7.04
C ASN A 47 -27.61 2.02 6.73
N VAL A 48 -26.34 2.46 6.75
CA VAL A 48 -25.19 1.56 6.59
C VAL A 48 -25.22 0.43 7.64
N ILE A 49 -25.42 0.75 8.92
CA ILE A 49 -25.53 -0.26 9.99
C ILE A 49 -26.67 -1.26 9.72
N LYS A 50 -27.81 -0.81 9.20
CA LYS A 50 -28.93 -1.70 8.87
C LYS A 50 -28.56 -2.67 7.74
N GLU A 51 -27.88 -2.18 6.71
CA GLU A 51 -27.42 -3.02 5.59
C GLU A 51 -26.36 -4.03 6.03
N LEU A 52 -25.37 -3.59 6.81
CA LEU A 52 -24.34 -4.50 7.34
C LEU A 52 -24.95 -5.61 8.20
N LYS A 53 -26.01 -5.33 8.98
CA LYS A 53 -26.72 -6.33 9.79
C LYS A 53 -27.44 -7.41 8.97
N LEU A 54 -27.61 -7.23 7.67
CA LEU A 54 -28.19 -8.24 6.77
C LEU A 54 -27.16 -9.30 6.35
N ILE A 55 -25.87 -9.05 6.58
CA ILE A 55 -24.77 -9.91 6.15
C ILE A 55 -24.30 -10.79 7.32
N ASP A 56 -24.15 -12.08 7.06
CA ASP A 56 -23.53 -13.05 7.98
C ASP A 56 -22.01 -13.06 7.75
N PHE A 57 -21.31 -12.07 8.34
CA PHE A 57 -19.88 -11.88 8.13
C PHE A 57 -19.04 -13.08 8.55
N GLU A 58 -19.44 -13.78 9.61
CA GLU A 58 -18.74 -14.98 10.08
C GLU A 58 -18.76 -16.06 9.01
N LYS A 59 -19.91 -16.28 8.38
CA LYS A 59 -20.05 -17.23 7.27
C LYS A 59 -19.30 -16.78 6.03
N GLU A 60 -19.32 -15.49 5.69
CA GLU A 60 -18.57 -14.95 4.54
C GLU A 60 -17.04 -15.08 4.74
N ILE A 61 -16.54 -14.77 5.95
CA ILE A 61 -15.11 -14.96 6.29
C ILE A 61 -14.72 -16.43 6.22
N GLU A 62 -15.57 -17.34 6.72
CA GLU A 62 -15.33 -18.78 6.62
C GLU A 62 -15.31 -19.27 5.17
N TRP A 63 -16.22 -18.78 4.34
CA TRP A 63 -16.24 -19.08 2.91
C TRP A 63 -14.97 -18.58 2.23
N LEU A 64 -14.59 -17.32 2.45
CA LEU A 64 -13.38 -16.74 1.88
C LEU A 64 -12.13 -17.52 2.29
N LYS A 65 -12.03 -17.91 3.56
CA LYS A 65 -10.92 -18.72 4.07
C LYS A 65 -10.82 -20.08 3.37
N LYS A 66 -11.96 -20.74 3.10
CA LYS A 66 -12.01 -22.02 2.35
C LYS A 66 -11.68 -21.82 0.88
N PHE A 67 -12.09 -20.70 0.28
CA PHE A 67 -11.77 -20.39 -1.10
C PHE A 67 -10.27 -20.12 -1.27
N VAL A 68 -9.69 -19.25 -0.44
CA VAL A 68 -8.26 -18.91 -0.51
C VAL A 68 -7.39 -20.14 -0.27
N SER A 69 -7.79 -21.07 0.62
CA SER A 69 -7.03 -22.31 0.85
C SER A 69 -7.06 -23.28 -0.33
N SER A 70 -7.93 -23.07 -1.33
CA SER A 70 -7.94 -23.85 -2.58
C SER A 70 -7.00 -23.30 -3.66
N VAL A 71 -6.43 -22.10 -3.45
CA VAL A 71 -5.54 -21.42 -4.39
C VAL A 71 -4.09 -21.62 -3.96
N ASP A 72 -3.26 -22.13 -4.86
CA ASP A 72 -1.82 -22.29 -4.62
C ASP A 72 -1.08 -20.96 -4.84
N SER A 73 -1.29 -20.01 -3.92
CA SER A 73 -0.54 -18.75 -3.88
C SER A 73 0.65 -18.88 -2.91
N PRO A 74 1.89 -18.66 -3.37
CA PRO A 74 3.07 -18.66 -2.50
C PRO A 74 2.90 -17.73 -1.31
N VAL A 75 3.39 -18.17 -0.16
CA VAL A 75 3.45 -17.34 1.06
C VAL A 75 4.79 -16.60 1.07
N VAL A 76 4.72 -15.28 1.10
CA VAL A 76 5.88 -14.38 1.06
C VAL A 76 5.68 -13.25 2.06
N PHE A 77 6.72 -12.48 2.35
CA PHE A 77 6.56 -11.27 3.13
C PHE A 77 5.81 -10.24 2.28
N CYS A 78 4.63 -9.81 2.73
CA CYS A 78 3.75 -8.88 2.02
C CYS A 78 3.66 -7.54 2.78
N HIS A 79 3.38 -6.47 2.04
CA HIS A 79 3.06 -5.18 2.63
C HIS A 79 1.65 -5.16 3.21
N ASN A 80 0.69 -5.76 2.49
CA ASN A 80 -0.74 -5.86 2.77
C ASN A 80 -1.52 -4.54 2.68
N ASP A 81 -0.89 -3.45 2.27
CA ASP A 81 -1.51 -2.12 2.15
C ASP A 81 -0.79 -1.22 1.14
N LEU A 82 -0.78 -1.63 -0.14
CA LEU A 82 -0.09 -0.90 -1.21
C LEU A 82 -1.00 0.11 -1.92
N GLN A 83 -1.60 1.02 -1.13
CA GLN A 83 -2.27 2.22 -1.63
C GLN A 83 -1.27 3.29 -2.09
N GLU A 84 -1.72 4.29 -2.84
CA GLU A 84 -0.88 5.34 -3.41
C GLU A 84 -0.16 6.18 -2.34
N GLY A 85 -0.75 6.36 -1.16
CA GLY A 85 -0.13 7.07 -0.03
C GLY A 85 1.15 6.40 0.48
N ASN A 86 1.31 5.10 0.25
CA ASN A 86 2.45 4.31 0.72
C ASN A 86 3.54 4.12 -0.35
N ILE A 87 3.40 4.75 -1.52
CA ILE A 87 4.34 4.66 -2.65
C ILE A 87 4.89 6.06 -2.94
N LEU A 88 6.06 6.36 -2.39
CA LEU A 88 6.68 7.67 -2.53
C LEU A 88 7.62 7.74 -3.72
N LEU A 89 7.60 8.86 -4.43
CA LEU A 89 8.61 9.23 -5.40
C LEU A 89 9.72 10.03 -4.70
N LEU A 90 10.98 9.62 -4.85
CA LEU A 90 12.11 10.43 -4.41
C LEU A 90 12.42 11.52 -5.46
N GLU A 91 12.43 12.78 -5.04
CA GLU A 91 12.80 13.93 -5.87
C GLU A 91 14.27 14.33 -5.65
N ASP A 92 14.99 14.60 -6.75
CA ASP A 92 16.35 15.13 -6.72
C ASP A 92 16.36 16.57 -6.19
N GLU A 93 17.12 16.84 -5.13
CA GLU A 93 17.57 18.20 -4.86
C GLU A 93 18.67 18.54 -5.85
N ILE A 94 18.35 19.31 -6.90
CA ILE A 94 19.36 20.02 -7.69
C ILE A 94 19.97 21.07 -6.74
N GLN A 95 21.09 20.76 -6.11
CA GLN A 95 21.89 21.81 -5.49
C GLN A 95 22.44 22.67 -6.63
N PRO A 96 22.12 23.98 -6.68
CA PRO A 96 22.77 24.86 -7.63
C PRO A 96 24.25 24.91 -7.25
N THR A 97 25.10 24.38 -8.14
CA THR A 97 26.53 24.60 -8.08
C THR A 97 26.76 26.11 -8.19
N GLU A 98 27.40 26.71 -7.20
CA GLU A 98 27.67 28.17 -7.17
C GLU A 98 28.60 28.66 -8.30
N ASP A 99 29.04 27.76 -9.20
CA ASP A 99 30.07 28.01 -10.21
C ASP A 99 29.60 27.98 -11.69
N ASP A 100 28.31 27.76 -11.99
CA ASP A 100 27.86 27.64 -13.39
C ASP A 100 27.30 28.95 -13.99
N ASP A 101 28.19 29.88 -14.32
CA ASP A 101 27.85 31.12 -15.06
C ASP A 101 27.59 30.91 -16.57
N TYR A 102 27.76 29.70 -17.13
CA TYR A 102 27.52 29.45 -18.56
C TYR A 102 27.08 28.01 -18.88
N ALA A 103 25.82 27.67 -18.62
CA ALA A 103 25.20 26.48 -19.23
C ALA A 103 23.89 26.87 -19.93
N GLN A 104 23.96 27.02 -21.25
CA GLN A 104 22.76 27.13 -22.10
C GLN A 104 21.98 25.82 -22.03
N TYR A 105 20.71 25.91 -21.63
CA TYR A 105 19.74 24.83 -21.64
C TYR A 105 19.57 24.27 -23.08
N ASP A 106 20.05 23.05 -23.33
CA ASP A 106 19.74 22.25 -24.52
C ASP A 106 18.74 21.14 -24.15
N PRO A 107 17.47 21.25 -24.55
CA PRO A 107 16.43 20.27 -24.20
C PRO A 107 16.59 18.90 -24.89
N LYS A 108 17.61 18.69 -25.73
CA LYS A 108 17.76 17.44 -26.50
C LYS A 108 18.88 16.51 -26.02
N ASN A 109 19.66 16.88 -25.00
CA ASN A 109 20.81 16.09 -24.56
C ASN A 109 20.87 15.98 -23.04
N SER A 110 19.95 15.20 -22.45
CA SER A 110 20.02 14.85 -21.02
C SER A 110 21.13 13.83 -20.80
N LYS A 111 22.37 14.32 -20.68
CA LYS A 111 23.49 13.58 -20.09
C LYS A 111 24.18 14.51 -19.11
N TYR A 112 23.55 14.67 -17.95
CA TYR A 112 24.17 15.35 -16.82
C TYR A 112 25.29 14.45 -16.28
N VAL A 113 26.49 15.01 -16.20
CA VAL A 113 27.69 14.37 -15.66
C VAL A 113 27.71 14.59 -14.16
N LEU A 114 27.60 13.51 -13.37
CA LEU A 114 27.73 13.54 -11.90
C LEU A 114 29.20 13.49 -11.49
N THR A 115 29.64 14.42 -10.64
CA THR A 115 30.93 14.36 -9.94
C THR A 115 30.85 13.36 -8.79
N GLN A 116 31.71 12.35 -8.81
CA GLN A 116 31.84 11.35 -7.74
C GLN A 116 32.43 11.99 -6.48
N PHE A 117 31.73 11.89 -5.35
CA PHE A 117 32.32 12.09 -4.02
C PHE A 117 32.41 10.72 -3.33
N ASP A 118 33.64 10.28 -3.08
CA ASP A 118 33.92 9.06 -2.31
C ASP A 118 33.83 9.38 -0.81
N ASP A 119 32.75 8.94 -0.15
CA ASP A 119 32.71 8.89 1.32
C ASP A 119 32.98 7.45 1.79
N GLN A 120 34.07 7.25 2.54
CA GLN A 120 34.64 5.93 2.86
C GLN A 120 34.01 5.25 4.07
N ASN A 121 32.96 5.83 4.68
CA ASN A 121 32.39 5.35 5.95
C ASN A 121 30.96 4.82 5.87
N THR A 122 30.33 4.79 4.69
CA THR A 122 29.07 4.08 4.43
C THR A 122 29.23 3.29 3.13
N SER A 123 28.91 1.99 3.12
CA SER A 123 28.97 1.19 1.89
C SER A 123 27.92 1.59 0.84
N ASP A 124 26.98 2.45 1.23
CA ASP A 124 25.98 3.02 0.35
C ASP A 124 26.48 4.39 -0.09
N SER A 125 27.04 4.45 -1.29
CA SER A 125 27.24 5.69 -2.03
C SER A 125 25.87 6.23 -2.43
N ILE A 126 25.25 6.98 -1.52
CA ILE A 126 24.04 7.74 -1.84
C ILE A 126 24.51 8.92 -2.69
N ILE A 127 24.36 8.86 -4.02
CA ILE A 127 24.00 9.95 -4.96
C ILE A 127 23.80 9.31 -6.35
N SER A 128 22.69 8.58 -6.53
CA SER A 128 21.94 8.62 -7.80
C SER A 128 20.49 8.29 -7.47
N GLN A 129 19.61 9.29 -7.60
CA GLN A 129 18.18 9.07 -7.36
C GLN A 129 17.44 8.56 -8.61
N ILE A 130 18.21 8.32 -9.67
CA ILE A 130 17.83 7.56 -10.85
C ILE A 130 18.32 6.13 -10.61
N SER A 131 17.46 5.13 -10.87
CA SER A 131 17.90 3.73 -10.91
C SER A 131 19.02 3.54 -11.94
N ASP A 132 19.75 2.43 -11.89
CA ASP A 132 20.72 2.05 -12.94
C ASP A 132 20.08 2.04 -14.36
N THR A 133 18.74 2.03 -14.44
CA THR A 133 17.95 2.00 -15.67
C THR A 133 17.45 3.37 -16.16
N GLY A 134 17.66 4.46 -15.43
CA GLY A 134 17.12 5.76 -15.84
C GLY A 134 15.73 6.10 -15.27
N GLU A 135 15.16 5.24 -14.43
CA GLU A 135 13.76 5.34 -13.97
C GLU A 135 13.64 6.05 -12.62
N PRO A 136 12.47 6.68 -12.34
CA PRO A 136 12.22 7.31 -11.06
C PRO A 136 12.27 6.29 -9.92
N ARG A 137 12.97 6.62 -8.83
CA ARG A 137 13.07 5.73 -7.66
C ARG A 137 11.83 5.85 -6.79
N LEU A 138 11.05 4.77 -6.77
CA LEU A 138 9.93 4.59 -5.84
C LEU A 138 10.40 3.97 -4.53
N VAL A 139 9.86 4.46 -3.41
CA VAL A 139 10.09 3.94 -2.07
C VAL A 139 8.75 3.54 -1.47
N LEU A 140 8.69 2.33 -0.92
CA LEU A 140 7.54 1.83 -0.19
C LEU A 140 7.73 2.12 1.29
N ILE A 141 6.72 2.68 1.94
CA ILE A 141 6.72 3.06 3.35
C ILE A 141 5.51 2.49 4.08
N ASP A 142 5.46 2.66 5.40
CA ASP A 142 4.33 2.29 6.26
C ASP A 142 3.97 0.80 6.27
N PHE A 143 4.87 0.01 6.83
CA PHE A 143 4.73 -1.45 6.97
C PHE A 143 3.82 -1.87 8.14
N GLU A 144 2.83 -1.06 8.55
CA GLU A 144 2.01 -1.32 9.75
C GLU A 144 1.21 -2.63 9.67
N TYR A 145 0.81 -3.03 8.47
CA TYR A 145 0.08 -4.28 8.20
C TYR A 145 0.98 -5.41 7.67
N CYS A 146 2.30 -5.23 7.64
CA CYS A 146 3.19 -6.20 7.03
C CYS A 146 3.18 -7.55 7.76
N ALA A 147 3.17 -8.64 6.99
CA ALA A 147 3.22 -10.01 7.51
C ALA A 147 3.53 -10.98 6.38
N TYR A 148 3.93 -12.21 6.74
CA TYR A 148 3.85 -13.29 5.77
C TYR A 148 2.38 -13.55 5.40
N ASN A 149 2.09 -13.47 4.11
CA ASN A 149 0.75 -13.65 3.57
C ASN A 149 0.83 -14.25 2.16
N HIS A 150 -0.31 -14.65 1.61
CA HIS A 150 -0.38 -15.10 0.23
C HIS A 150 -0.03 -13.94 -0.71
N ARG A 151 0.97 -14.15 -1.58
CA ARG A 151 1.39 -13.17 -2.60
C ARG A 151 0.23 -12.60 -3.41
N GLY A 152 -0.74 -13.44 -3.75
CA GLY A 152 -1.94 -13.04 -4.49
C GLY A 152 -2.77 -11.97 -3.79
N PHE A 153 -2.79 -11.95 -2.44
CA PHE A 153 -3.49 -10.93 -1.67
C PHE A 153 -2.88 -9.54 -1.90
N ASP A 154 -1.55 -9.42 -1.76
CA ASP A 154 -0.84 -8.12 -1.86
C ASP A 154 -0.97 -7.51 -3.27
N ILE A 155 -0.94 -8.36 -4.31
CA ILE A 155 -1.16 -7.97 -5.70
C ILE A 155 -2.62 -7.56 -5.93
N ALA A 156 -3.58 -8.37 -5.47
CA ALA A 156 -4.99 -8.09 -5.66
C ALA A 156 -5.42 -6.82 -4.92
N ASN A 157 -4.94 -6.61 -3.69
CA ASN A 157 -5.18 -5.39 -2.92
C ASN A 157 -4.65 -4.17 -3.68
N HIS A 158 -3.41 -4.22 -4.18
CA HIS A 158 -2.86 -3.11 -4.96
C HIS A 158 -3.69 -2.77 -6.20
N PHE A 159 -4.24 -3.77 -6.90
CA PHE A 159 -5.16 -3.51 -8.02
C PHE A 159 -6.52 -2.97 -7.56
N GLN A 160 -7.00 -3.38 -6.38
CA GLN A 160 -8.24 -2.85 -5.82
C GLN A 160 -8.12 -1.37 -5.48
N GLU A 161 -6.96 -0.91 -5.00
CA GLU A 161 -6.71 0.52 -4.74
C GLU A 161 -6.83 1.39 -5.98
N TRP A 162 -6.67 0.85 -7.20
CA TRP A 162 -6.85 1.63 -8.43
C TRP A 162 -8.31 2.07 -8.66
N ALA A 163 -9.27 1.44 -7.98
CA ALA A 163 -10.66 1.85 -8.02
C ALA A 163 -10.96 3.03 -7.08
N TYR A 164 -10.02 3.43 -6.22
CA TYR A 164 -10.20 4.48 -5.23
C TYR A 164 -9.25 5.66 -5.48
N ASP A 165 -9.75 6.87 -5.23
CA ASP A 165 -8.95 8.10 -5.22
C ASP A 165 -9.26 8.86 -3.92
N TYR A 166 -8.27 8.96 -3.04
CA TYR A 166 -8.40 9.57 -1.71
C TYR A 166 -8.19 11.10 -1.70
N THR A 167 -8.12 11.75 -2.87
CA THR A 167 -7.91 13.21 -2.97
C THR A 167 -9.19 14.03 -2.78
N ASN A 168 -10.35 13.39 -2.63
CA ASN A 168 -11.63 14.07 -2.47
C ASN A 168 -11.70 14.88 -1.15
N PRO A 169 -11.81 16.21 -1.19
CA PRO A 169 -11.83 17.03 0.03
C PRO A 169 -13.19 17.03 0.75
N LYS A 170 -14.23 16.38 0.19
CA LYS A 170 -15.59 16.36 0.74
C LYS A 170 -15.99 14.95 1.12
N HIS A 171 -16.80 14.83 2.18
CA HIS A 171 -17.39 13.56 2.59
C HIS A 171 -17.98 12.78 1.39
N PRO A 172 -17.67 11.47 1.23
CA PRO A 172 -17.01 10.57 2.19
C PRO A 172 -15.47 10.57 2.14
N PHE A 173 -14.85 11.56 1.50
CA PHE A 173 -13.40 11.78 1.39
C PHE A 173 -12.64 10.82 0.48
N TYR A 174 -13.36 10.15 -0.42
CA TYR A 174 -12.79 9.40 -1.54
C TYR A 174 -13.69 9.51 -2.77
N TYR A 175 -13.15 9.21 -3.95
CA TYR A 175 -13.89 8.83 -5.15
C TYR A 175 -13.78 7.32 -5.36
N GLU A 176 -14.84 6.71 -5.86
CA GLU A 176 -14.84 5.31 -6.29
C GLU A 176 -15.14 5.28 -7.80
N TYR A 177 -14.26 4.66 -8.56
CA TYR A 177 -14.42 4.45 -9.99
C TYR A 177 -15.14 3.12 -10.23
N VAL A 178 -16.48 3.19 -10.25
CA VAL A 178 -17.30 2.05 -10.63
C VAL A 178 -17.36 1.99 -12.16
N ASP A 179 -16.93 0.87 -12.74
CA ASP A 179 -17.11 0.63 -14.17
C ASP A 179 -18.60 0.79 -14.52
N SER A 180 -18.91 1.74 -15.41
CA SER A 180 -20.25 1.90 -15.95
C SER A 180 -20.56 0.70 -16.85
N GLN A 181 -21.35 -0.24 -16.32
CA GLN A 181 -21.93 -1.33 -17.11
C GLN A 181 -23.05 -0.85 -18.03
#